data_AF-A0AAD4GJ09-F1
#
_entry.id   AF-A0AAD4GJ09-F1
#
_cell.length_a   1.000
_cell.length_b   1.000
_cell.length_c   1.000
_cell.angle_alpha   90.00
_cell.angle_beta   90.00
_cell.angle_gamma   90.00
#
_symmetry.space_group_name_H-M   'P 1'
#
loop_
_entity.id
_entity.type
_entity.pdbx_description
1 polymer ?
#
loop_
_entity_poly.entity_id
_entity_poly.type
_entity_poly.pdbx_seq_one_letter_code
_entity_poly.pdbx_strand_id
1 'polypeptide(L)'
;SEKRAVFRFWPRKCNSKLLEPTKLRGTLSPDGHVWGETLYYDFYYVDRLPSVDNFVSISTGSMLPRVMESMGELDAAAPEIEWAKTEA
;
A
#
# COMPACT_ATOMS: atom_id res chain seq x y z
N SER A 1 9.20 21.50 10.03
CA SER A 1 9.66 20.12 9.82
C SER A 1 8.52 19.20 10.21
N GLU A 2 7.62 18.93 9.26
CA GLU A 2 6.40 18.19 9.55
C GLU A 2 6.70 16.68 9.53
N LYS A 3 6.58 16.02 10.68
CA LYS A 3 6.73 14.56 10.81
C LYS A 3 5.49 13.90 10.21
N ARG A 4 5.53 13.56 8.92
CA ARG A 4 4.45 12.80 8.28
C ARG A 4 4.77 11.31 8.34
N ALA A 5 4.14 10.63 9.30
CA ALA A 5 4.04 9.17 9.33
C ALA A 5 2.56 8.81 9.33
N VAL A 6 1.92 8.91 8.18
CA VAL A 6 0.54 8.46 8.03
C VAL A 6 0.56 7.00 7.60
N PHE A 7 0.64 6.10 8.58
CA PHE A 7 0.44 4.68 8.32
C PHE A 7 -1.05 4.41 8.11
N ARG A 8 -1.52 4.40 6.87
CA ARG A 8 -2.92 4.06 6.54
C ARG A 8 -3.05 2.60 6.14
N PHE A 9 -4.23 2.05 6.37
CA PHE A 9 -4.59 0.73 5.85
C PHE A 9 -5.22 0.87 4.47
N TRP A 10 -4.74 0.07 3.53
CA TRP A 10 -5.31 -0.06 2.21
C TRP A 10 -6.43 -1.10 2.24
N PRO A 11 -7.68 -0.70 1.97
CA PRO A 11 -8.82 -1.62 1.96
C PRO A 11 -8.71 -2.64 0.82
N ARG A 12 -9.11 -3.88 1.10
CA ARG A 12 -9.17 -5.00 0.14
C ARG A 12 -10.59 -5.55 0.07
N LYS A 13 -10.95 -6.18 -1.05
CA LYS A 13 -12.25 -6.87 -1.17
C LYS A 13 -12.20 -8.19 -0.36
N CYS A 14 -13.31 -8.61 0.25
CA CYS A 14 -13.32 -9.80 1.13
C CYS A 14 -12.89 -11.11 0.44
N ASN A 15 -13.04 -11.21 -0.88
CA ASN A 15 -12.68 -12.38 -1.69
C ASN A 15 -11.42 -12.16 -2.54
N SER A 16 -10.58 -11.21 -2.15
CA SER A 16 -9.37 -10.90 -2.88
C SER A 16 -8.37 -12.04 -2.86
N LYS A 17 -7.66 -12.22 -3.97
CA LYS A 17 -6.59 -13.22 -4.06
C LYS A 17 -5.45 -12.84 -3.12
N LEU A 18 -4.71 -13.87 -2.69
CA LEU A 18 -3.49 -13.72 -1.92
C LEU A 18 -2.56 -12.72 -2.60
N LEU A 19 -2.14 -11.72 -1.83
CA LEU A 19 -1.16 -10.76 -2.22
C LEU A 19 0.22 -11.24 -1.79
N GLU A 20 0.98 -11.73 -2.77
CA GLU A 20 2.33 -12.22 -2.50
C GLU A 20 3.22 -11.08 -1.99
N PRO A 21 3.99 -11.29 -0.90
CA PRO A 21 4.81 -10.24 -0.32
C PRO A 21 5.93 -9.79 -1.28
N THR A 22 6.32 -10.64 -2.24
CA THR A 22 7.26 -10.30 -3.30
C THR A 22 6.75 -9.20 -4.23
N LYS A 23 5.42 -9.09 -4.40
CA LYS A 23 4.77 -8.05 -5.22
C LYS A 23 4.68 -6.70 -4.48
N LEU A 24 4.85 -6.71 -3.16
CA LEU A 24 4.75 -5.52 -2.31
C LEU A 24 6.09 -4.83 -2.06
N ARG A 25 7.20 -5.43 -2.50
CA ARG A 25 8.54 -4.87 -2.33
C ARG A 25 8.71 -3.69 -3.28
N GLY A 26 8.72 -2.48 -2.71
CA GLY A 26 9.19 -1.27 -3.38
C GLY A 26 10.72 -1.22 -3.44
N THR A 27 11.26 -0.04 -3.70
CA THR A 27 12.71 0.22 -3.60
C THR A 27 13.18 -0.10 -2.17
N LEU A 28 14.30 -0.79 -2.04
CA LEU A 28 14.91 -1.07 -0.75
C LEU A 28 16.10 -0.13 -0.54
N SER A 29 16.24 0.41 0.66
CA SER A 29 17.48 1.06 1.08
C SER A 29 18.62 0.03 1.20
N PRO A 30 19.89 0.46 1.25
CA PRO A 30 21.04 -0.44 1.32
C PRO A 30 21.03 -1.41 2.53
N ASP A 31 20.32 -1.04 3.60
CA ASP A 31 20.11 -1.85 4.82
C ASP A 31 18.84 -2.73 4.76
N GLY A 32 18.14 -2.77 3.62
CA GLY A 32 17.02 -3.68 3.36
C GLY A 32 15.66 -3.19 3.85
N HIS A 33 15.54 -1.92 4.26
CA HIS A 33 14.26 -1.31 4.57
C HIS A 33 13.54 -0.86 3.30
N VAL A 34 12.21 -0.92 3.30
CA VAL A 34 11.41 -0.41 2.20
C VAL A 34 11.50 1.11 2.17
N TRP A 35 11.75 1.70 1.01
CA TRP A 35 11.92 3.12 0.78
C TRP A 35 10.91 3.63 -0.25
N GLY A 36 10.18 4.69 0.09
CA GLY A 36 9.31 5.40 -0.84
C GLY A 36 10.09 6.46 -1.62
N GLU A 37 10.01 6.45 -2.95
CA GLU A 37 10.62 7.50 -3.79
C GLU A 37 9.84 8.82 -3.78
N THR A 38 8.56 8.78 -3.39
CA THR A 38 7.66 9.94 -3.41
C THR A 38 7.30 10.36 -1.99
N LEU A 39 7.42 11.66 -1.71
CA LEU A 39 7.08 12.34 -0.45
C LEU A 39 5.63 12.18 0.04
N TYR A 40 4.79 11.48 -0.71
CA TYR A 40 3.37 11.35 -0.45
C TYR A 40 3.07 9.86 -0.26
N TYR A 41 2.87 9.50 1.01
CA TYR A 41 2.48 8.17 1.50
C TYR A 41 3.57 7.11 1.43
N ASP A 42 4.63 7.33 2.21
CA ASP A 42 5.78 6.43 2.23
C ASP A 42 5.38 4.97 2.50
N PHE A 43 4.36 4.73 3.33
CA PHE A 43 3.96 3.39 3.74
C PHE A 43 2.45 3.22 3.97
N TYR A 44 1.91 2.13 3.45
CA TYR A 44 0.57 1.61 3.72
C TYR A 44 0.67 0.22 4.33
N TYR A 45 -0.22 -0.08 5.27
CA TYR A 45 -0.53 -1.44 5.66
C TYR A 45 -1.57 -2.03 4.70
N VAL A 46 -1.46 -3.30 4.37
CA VAL A 46 -2.44 -3.98 3.53
C VAL A 46 -2.63 -5.42 3.98
N ASP A 47 -3.88 -5.86 4.05
CA ASP A 47 -4.20 -7.27 4.25
C ASP A 47 -3.78 -8.06 3.01
N ARG A 48 -2.87 -9.01 3.17
CA ARG A 48 -2.46 -9.87 2.06
C ARG A 48 -3.53 -10.87 1.69
N LEU A 49 -4.31 -11.32 2.67
CA LEU A 49 -5.42 -12.24 2.48
C LEU A 49 -6.55 -11.85 3.44
N PRO A 50 -7.61 -11.18 2.96
CA PRO A 50 -8.67 -10.66 3.84
C PRO A 50 -9.44 -11.74 4.63
N SER A 51 -9.35 -13.01 4.21
CA SER A 51 -9.96 -14.13 4.91
C SER A 51 -9.11 -14.67 6.08
N VAL A 52 -7.90 -14.12 6.31
CA VAL A 52 -7.01 -14.53 7.39
C VAL A 52 -6.66 -13.32 8.24
N ASP A 53 -7.13 -13.34 9.49
CA ASP A 53 -6.93 -12.26 10.43
C ASP A 53 -5.44 -11.95 10.62
N ASN A 54 -5.11 -10.66 10.70
CA ASN A 54 -3.77 -10.12 10.93
C ASN A 54 -2.72 -10.49 9.85
N PHE A 55 -3.14 -10.95 8.66
CA PHE A 55 -2.22 -11.28 7.58
C PHE A 55 -1.74 -10.05 6.79
N VAL A 56 -1.19 -9.07 7.51
CA VAL A 56 -0.87 -7.73 7.03
C VAL A 56 0.56 -7.65 6.48
N SER A 57 0.83 -6.75 5.54
CA SER A 57 2.18 -6.35 5.14
C SER A 57 2.26 -4.85 4.87
N ILE A 58 3.48 -4.31 4.93
CA ILE A 58 3.76 -2.91 4.60
C ILE A 58 4.17 -2.83 3.12
N SER A 59 3.65 -1.83 2.39
CA SER A 59 4.08 -1.49 1.04
C SER A 59 4.12 0.02 0.85
N THR A 60 4.79 0.49 -0.20
CA THR A 60 4.92 1.93 -0.47
C THR A 60 3.70 2.47 -1.24
N GLY A 61 3.39 3.76 -1.08
CA GLY A 61 2.36 4.44 -1.86
C GLY A 61 2.62 4.48 -3.36
N SER A 62 3.87 4.32 -3.81
CA SER A 62 4.20 4.23 -5.24
C SER A 62 3.96 2.83 -5.83
N MET A 63 4.05 1.78 -5.01
CA MET A 63 3.94 0.39 -5.46
C MET A 63 2.53 -0.17 -5.27
N LEU A 64 1.91 0.11 -4.12
CA LEU A 64 0.64 -0.49 -3.74
C LEU A 64 -0.50 -0.19 -4.73
N PRO A 65 -0.69 1.05 -5.25
CA PRO A 65 -1.72 1.32 -6.23
C PRO A 65 -1.55 0.53 -7.54
N ARG A 66 -0.31 0.41 -8.03
CA ARG A 66 0.00 -0.36 -9.26
C ARG A 66 -0.31 -1.84 -9.09
N VAL A 67 0.01 -2.40 -7.92
CA VAL A 67 -0.33 -3.78 -7.58
C VAL A 67 -1.85 -3.97 -7.54
N MET A 68 -2.57 -3.04 -6.91
CA MET A 68 -4.03 -3.13 -6.76
C MET A 68 -4.77 -2.93 -8.08
N GLU A 69 -4.26 -2.05 -8.95
CA GLU A 69 -4.71 -1.91 -10.33
C GLU A 69 -4.57 -3.23 -11.11
N SER A 70 -3.40 -3.89 -11.02
CA SER A 70 -3.18 -5.20 -11.67
C SER A 70 -4.11 -6.31 -11.17
N MET A 71 -4.69 -6.14 -9.98
CA MET A 71 -5.64 -7.06 -9.36
C MET A 71 -7.11 -6.68 -9.62
N GLY A 72 -7.38 -5.53 -10.23
CA GLY A 72 -8.75 -5.01 -10.39
C GLY A 72 -9.38 -4.60 -9.05
N GLU A 73 -8.55 -4.14 -8.12
CA GLU A 73 -8.94 -3.79 -6.74
C GLU A 73 -8.77 -2.30 -6.43
N LEU A 74 -8.48 -1.48 -7.45
CA LEU A 74 -8.26 -0.04 -7.27
C LEU A 74 -9.50 0.68 -6.71
N ASP A 75 -10.70 0.26 -7.11
CA ASP A 75 -11.97 0.84 -6.66
C ASP A 75 -12.18 0.72 -5.14
N ALA A 76 -11.62 -0.33 -4.52
CA ALA A 76 -11.75 -0.52 -3.07
C ALA A 76 -11.05 0.59 -2.28
N ALA A 77 -10.04 1.21 -2.88
CA ALA A 77 -9.25 2.29 -2.30
C ALA A 77 -9.46 3.64 -2.99
N ALA A 78 -10.56 3.81 -3.72
CA ALA A 78 -10.91 5.09 -4.35
C ALA A 78 -10.82 6.29 -3.38
N PRO A 79 -11.27 6.22 -2.12
CA PRO A 79 -11.11 7.33 -1.16
C PRO A 79 -9.66 7.69 -0.87
N GLU A 80 -8.77 6.69 -0.77
CA GLU A 80 -7.36 6.93 -0.48
C GLU A 80 -6.62 7.47 -1.71
N ILE A 81 -7.05 7.10 -2.91
CA ILE A 81 -6.53 7.63 -4.17
C ILE A 81 -6.99 9.08 -4.37
N GLU A 82 -8.25 9.40 -4.08
CA GLU A 82 -8.74 10.78 -4.15
C GLU A 82 -8.08 11.66 -3.10
N TRP A 83 -7.93 11.18 -1.87
CA TRP A 83 -7.14 11.86 -0.85
C TRP A 83 -5.69 12.08 -1.32
N ALA A 84 -5.09 11.07 -1.95
CA ALA A 84 -3.77 11.19 -2.53
C ALA A 84 -3.65 12.31 -3.56
N LYS A 85 -4.68 12.54 -4.36
CA LYS A 85 -4.73 13.65 -5.33
C LYS A 85 -4.91 15.02 -4.67
N THR A 86 -5.60 15.11 -3.54
CA THR A 86 -5.84 16.39 -2.85
C THR A 86 -4.64 16.92 -2.06
N GLU A 87 -3.68 16.08 -1.71
CA GLU A 87 -2.45 16.50 -1.01
C GLU A 87 -1.28 16.87 -1.95
N ALA A 88 -1.44 16.68 -3.27
CA ALA A 88 -0.45 17.02 -4.30
C ALA A 88 -0.44 18.51 -4.63
#